data_AF-A0A392TIK8-F1
#
_entry.id   AF-A0A392TIK8-F1
#
_cell.length_a   1.000
_cell.length_b   1.000
_cell.length_c   1.000
_cell.angle_alpha   90.00
_cell.angle_beta   90.00
_cell.angle_gamma   90.00
#
_symmetry.space_group_name_H-M   'P 1'
#
loop_
_entity.id
_entity.type
_entity.pdbx_description
1 polymer ?
#
loop_
_entity_poly.entity_id
_entity_poly.type
_entity_poly.pdbx_seq_one_letter_code
_entity_poly.pdbx_strand_id
1 'polypeptide(L)'
;QKTAEIASLTEEKKKLQEELGALQVSMTPVEDEHEATHGLTTRAELIEKIRALGQDVLDGIKYGFDNAVGQLKVLNPTAELNTEGLSM
;
A
#
# COMPACT_ATOMS: atom_id res chain seq x y z
N GLN A 1 40.13 18.24 -28.15
CA GLN A 1 39.00 17.29 -28.11
C GLN A 1 38.68 16.86 -26.66
N LYS A 2 39.61 16.20 -25.94
CA LYS A 2 39.39 15.75 -24.55
C LYS A 2 38.97 16.84 -23.55
N THR A 3 39.51 18.06 -23.65
CA THR A 3 39.17 19.15 -22.72
C THR A 3 37.73 19.63 -22.86
N ALA A 4 37.19 19.66 -24.08
CA ALA A 4 35.80 20.05 -24.33
C ALA A 4 34.82 18.96 -23.85
N GLU A 5 35.20 17.71 -24.01
CA GLU A 5 34.45 16.55 -23.52
C GLU A 5 34.39 16.53 -21.98
N ILE A 6 35.50 16.81 -21.29
CA ILE A 6 35.54 16.96 -19.83
C ILE A 6 34.64 18.10 -19.36
N ALA A 7 34.65 19.25 -20.04
CA ALA A 7 33.79 20.37 -19.71
C ALA A 7 32.29 20.01 -19.86
N SER A 8 31.93 19.34 -20.96
CA SER A 8 30.56 18.86 -21.20
C SER A 8 30.09 17.89 -20.12
N LEU A 9 30.92 16.89 -19.77
CA LEU A 9 30.60 15.89 -18.74
C LEU A 9 30.50 16.52 -17.34
N THR A 10 31.30 17.56 -17.06
CA THR A 10 31.23 18.30 -15.80
C THR A 10 29.90 19.04 -15.66
N GLU A 11 29.43 19.67 -16.73
CA GLU A 11 28.14 20.37 -16.73
C GLU A 11 26.96 19.39 -16.64
N GLU A 12 27.00 18.28 -17.38
CA GLU A 12 25.98 17.22 -17.32
C GLU A 12 25.89 16.63 -15.91
N LYS A 13 27.03 16.34 -15.27
CA LYS A 13 27.07 15.86 -13.88
C LYS A 13 26.41 16.86 -12.93
N LYS A 14 26.71 18.15 -13.06
CA LYS A 14 26.11 19.19 -12.21
C LYS A 14 24.59 19.23 -12.39
N LYS A 15 24.12 19.19 -13.64
CA LYS A 15 22.69 19.16 -13.96
C LYS A 15 22.00 17.93 -13.35
N LEU A 16 22.60 16.74 -13.48
CA LEU A 16 22.07 15.51 -12.88
C LEU A 16 22.02 15.58 -11.34
N GLN A 17 23.00 16.21 -10.70
CA GLN A 17 22.99 16.41 -9.25
C GLN A 17 21.85 17.34 -8.81
N GLU A 18 21.57 18.40 -9.56
CA GLU A 18 20.44 19.30 -9.32
C GLU A 18 19.09 18.59 -9.50
N GLU A 19 18.93 17.85 -10.59
CA GLU A 19 17.72 17.06 -10.87
C GLU A 19 17.49 15.98 -9.80
N LEU A 20 18.54 15.30 -9.35
CA LEU A 20 18.45 14.29 -8.30
C LEU A 20 18.04 14.91 -6.95
N GLY A 21 18.55 16.10 -6.62
CA GLY A 21 18.14 16.83 -5.44
C GLY A 21 16.67 17.26 -5.49
N ALA A 22 16.21 17.77 -6.63
CA ALA A 22 14.80 18.13 -6.83
C ALA A 22 13.88 16.91 -6.72
N LEU A 23 14.29 15.77 -7.30
CA LEU A 23 13.55 14.52 -7.21
C LEU A 23 13.47 14.00 -5.78
N GLN A 24 14.55 14.08 -5.00
CA GLN A 24 14.54 13.70 -3.58
C GLN A 24 13.54 14.53 -2.78
N VAL A 25 13.49 15.84 -3.02
CA VAL A 25 12.51 16.73 -2.39
C VAL A 25 11.09 16.34 -2.80
N SER A 26 10.84 16.05 -4.09
CA SER A 26 9.51 15.66 -4.55
C SER A 26 9.07 14.26 -4.11
N MET A 27 10.01 13.39 -3.75
CA MET A 27 9.76 12.05 -3.19
C MET A 27 9.64 12.05 -1.67
N THR A 28 9.78 13.20 -1.00
CA THR A 28 9.55 13.30 0.45
C THR A 28 8.09 12.97 0.73
N PRO A 29 7.79 12.04 1.66
CA PRO A 29 6.42 11.71 1.99
C PRO A 29 5.62 12.94 2.41
N VAL A 30 4.36 12.97 1.99
CA VAL A 30 3.42 14.01 2.40
C VAL A 30 2.86 13.66 3.78
N GLU A 31 2.43 14.64 4.57
CA GLU A 31 1.94 14.44 5.95
C GLU A 31 0.82 13.39 6.04
N ASP A 32 -0.08 13.35 5.05
CA ASP A 32 -1.20 12.42 4.97
C ASP A 32 -0.89 11.15 4.14
N GLU A 33 0.37 10.89 3.80
CA GLU A 33 0.74 9.67 3.11
C GLU A 33 0.50 8.45 4.01
N HIS A 34 -0.22 7.46 3.49
CA HIS A 34 -0.54 6.27 4.26
C HIS A 34 0.72 5.39 4.38
N GLU A 35 1.04 4.89 5.57
CA GLU A 35 2.25 4.10 5.81
C GLU A 35 2.39 2.90 4.84
N ALA A 36 1.27 2.24 4.53
CA ALA A 36 1.20 1.16 3.55
C ALA A 36 1.63 1.54 2.11
N THR A 37 1.69 2.83 1.76
CA THR A 37 2.16 3.33 0.47
C THR A 37 3.60 3.82 0.49
N HIS A 38 4.26 3.84 1.66
CA HIS A 38 5.66 4.21 1.76
C HIS A 38 6.55 3.28 0.92
N GLY A 39 7.43 3.89 0.12
CA GLY A 39 8.37 3.16 -0.72
C GLY A 39 7.78 2.58 -2.01
N LEU A 40 6.48 2.78 -2.29
CA LEU A 40 5.92 2.45 -3.60
C LEU A 40 6.39 3.50 -4.62
N THR A 41 6.90 3.04 -5.76
CA THR A 41 7.48 3.90 -6.80
C THR A 41 6.67 3.87 -8.09
N THR A 42 5.74 2.92 -8.21
CA THR A 42 4.93 2.72 -9.41
C THR A 42 3.43 2.59 -9.09
N ARG A 43 2.60 2.93 -10.08
CA ARG A 43 1.15 2.73 -9.99
C ARG A 43 0.78 1.24 -9.85
N ALA A 44 1.57 0.33 -10.42
CA ALA A 44 1.31 -1.10 -10.34
C ALA A 44 1.41 -1.61 -8.89
N GLU A 45 2.47 -1.21 -8.18
CA GLU A 45 2.68 -1.51 -6.76
C GLU A 45 1.54 -0.97 -5.89
N LEU A 46 1.07 0.25 -6.15
CA LEU A 46 -0.09 0.82 -5.46
C LEU A 46 -1.36 -0.01 -5.66
N ILE A 47 -1.67 -0.40 -6.91
CA ILE A 47 -2.85 -1.21 -7.22
C ILE A 47 -2.76 -2.60 -6.57
N GLU A 48 -1.57 -3.20 -6.53
CA GLU A 48 -1.36 -4.46 -5.84
C GLU A 48 -1.57 -4.32 -4.33
N LYS A 49 -1.04 -3.26 -3.72
CA LYS A 49 -1.22 -3.00 -2.29
C LYS A 49 -2.69 -2.76 -1.93
N ILE A 50 -3.42 -2.01 -2.75
CA ILE A 50 -4.87 -1.79 -2.59
C ILE A 50 -5.62 -3.12 -2.66
N ARG A 51 -5.27 -4.00 -3.61
CA ARG A 51 -5.89 -5.31 -3.72
C ARG A 51 -5.64 -6.17 -2.48
N ALA A 52 -4.41 -6.21 -1.99
CA ALA A 52 -4.04 -6.95 -0.79
C ALA A 52 -4.82 -6.45 0.43
N LEU A 53 -4.84 -5.13 0.67
CA LEU A 53 -5.61 -4.53 1.76
C LEU A 53 -7.11 -4.81 1.65
N GLY A 54 -7.67 -4.80 0.44
CA GLY A 54 -9.07 -5.15 0.21
C GLY A 54 -9.38 -6.59 0.60
N GLN A 55 -8.46 -7.53 0.30
CA GLN A 55 -8.61 -8.92 0.71
C GLN A 55 -8.50 -9.08 2.24
N ASP A 56 -7.52 -8.42 2.88
CA ASP A 56 -7.34 -8.46 4.33
C ASP A 56 -8.59 -7.98 5.08
N VAL A 57 -9.25 -6.92 4.57
CA VAL A 57 -10.52 -6.41 5.13
C VAL A 57 -11.64 -7.44 4.99
N LEU A 58 -11.79 -8.07 3.82
CA LEU A 58 -12.81 -9.09 3.61
C LEU A 58 -12.60 -10.31 4.50
N ASP A 59 -11.36 -10.77 4.62
CA ASP A 59 -11.00 -11.90 5.48
C ASP A 59 -11.26 -11.57 6.97
N GLY A 60 -10.94 -10.34 7.38
CA GLY A 60 -11.22 -9.84 8.72
C GLY A 60 -12.73 -9.77 9.04
N ILE A 61 -13.54 -9.32 8.09
CA ILE A 61 -15.01 -9.28 8.24
C ILE A 61 -15.57 -10.69 8.38
N LYS A 62 -15.15 -11.61 7.51
CA LYS A 62 -15.56 -13.02 7.56
C LYS A 62 -15.19 -13.65 8.90
N TYR A 63 -13.96 -13.46 9.34
CA TYR A 63 -13.49 -13.95 10.64
C TYR A 63 -14.33 -13.38 11.80
N GLY A 64 -14.60 -12.07 11.79
CA GLY A 64 -15.42 -11.42 12.80
C GLY A 64 -16.85 -11.97 12.85
N PHE A 65 -17.45 -12.20 11.68
CA PHE A 65 -18.77 -12.80 11.54
C PHE A 65 -18.81 -14.24 12.09
N ASP A 66 -17.89 -15.09 11.64
CA ASP A 66 -17.81 -16.49 12.08
C ASP A 66 -17.60 -16.58 13.60
N ASN A 67 -16.76 -15.72 14.16
CA ASN A 67 -16.55 -15.62 15.59
C ASN A 67 -17.82 -15.18 16.34
N ALA A 68 -18.55 -14.18 15.85
CA ALA A 68 -19.82 -13.75 16.45
C ALA A 68 -20.88 -14.85 16.42
N VAL A 69 -21.02 -15.55 15.28
CA VAL A 69 -21.90 -16.72 15.15
C VAL A 69 -21.49 -17.83 16.13
N GLY A 70 -20.19 -18.09 16.25
CA GLY A 70 -19.64 -19.05 17.22
C GLY A 70 -20.01 -18.69 18.66
N GLN A 71 -19.80 -17.43 19.05
CA GLN A 71 -20.16 -16.95 20.39
C GLN A 71 -21.66 -17.08 20.68
N LEU A 72 -22.52 -16.74 19.71
CA LEU A 72 -23.97 -16.87 19.87
C LEU A 72 -24.41 -18.32 20.06
N LYS A 73 -23.78 -19.27 19.35
CA LYS A 73 -24.04 -20.71 19.51
C LYS A 73 -23.58 -21.23 20.88
N VAL A 74 -22.49 -20.71 21.42
CA VAL A 74 -22.03 -21.05 22.79
C VAL A 74 -23.05 -20.60 23.83
N LEU A 75 -23.59 -19.39 23.70
CA LEU A 75 -24.58 -18.85 24.62
C LEU A 75 -25.99 -19.44 24.44
N ASN A 76 -26.33 -19.88 23.22
CA ASN A 76 -27.65 -20.36 22.85
C ASN A 76 -27.55 -21.72 22.12
N PRO A 77 -27.20 -22.80 22.83
CA PRO A 77 -26.85 -24.09 22.20
C PRO A 77 -28.03 -24.79 21.49
N THR A 78 -29.27 -24.43 21.83
CA THR A 78 -30.48 -25.00 21.22
C THR A 78 -31.09 -24.11 20.14
N ALA A 79 -30.56 -22.91 19.93
CA ALA A 79 -31.08 -21.98 18.94
C ALA A 79 -30.42 -22.23 17.58
N GLU A 80 -31.22 -22.40 16.54
CA GLU A 80 -30.73 -22.45 15.17
C GLU A 80 -30.61 -21.04 14.61
N LEU A 81 -29.39 -20.64 14.26
CA LEU A 81 -29.10 -19.34 13.64
C LEU A 81 -29.17 -19.50 12.12
N ASN A 82 -30.01 -18.69 11.46
CA ASN A 82 -29.97 -18.56 10.01
C ASN A 82 -28.89 -17.55 9.61
N THR A 83 -27.85 -18.03 8.93
CA THR A 83 -26.74 -17.22 8.40
C THR A 83 -26.67 -17.26 6.87
N GLU A 84 -27.70 -17.78 6.21
CA GLU A 84 -27.76 -17.88 4.76
C GLU A 84 -27.71 -16.49 4.10
N GLY A 85 -26.87 -16.34 3.07
CA GLY A 85 -26.64 -15.07 2.39
C GLY A 85 -25.82 -14.05 3.19
N LEU A 86 -25.44 -14.35 4.44
CA LEU A 86 -24.60 -13.49 5.29
C LEU A 86 -23.17 -14.01 5.42
N SER A 87 -22.93 -15.31 5.20
CA SER A 87 -21.57 -15.84 5.12
C SER A 87 -20.91 -15.35 3.82
N MET A 88 -19.84 -14.56 3.97
CA MET A 88 -18.98 -14.11 2.86
C MET A 88 -18.02 -15.22 2.38
#